data_AF-A0A7X9XK27-F1
#
_entry.id   AF-A0A7X9XK27-F1
#
_cell.length_a   1.000
_cell.length_b   1.000
_cell.length_c   1.000
_cell.angle_alpha   90.00
_cell.angle_beta   90.00
_cell.angle_gamma   90.00
#
_symmetry.space_group_name_H-M   'P 1'
#
loop_
_entity.id
_entity.type
_entity.pdbx_description
1 polymer ?
#
loop_
_entity_poly.entity_id
_entity_poly.type
_entity_poly.pdbx_seq_one_letter_code
_entity_poly.pdbx_strand_id
1 'polypeptide(L)'
;MTTGQLNRGYASISTPDGKFRIWLNRPTASGKIICSCGFALKQKLPFVDAINALGYVQADEVRQIDQDYSTLILYCVQSSNGVFERLIEDIPELMEQYLISHED
;
A
#
# COMPACT_ATOMS: atom_id res chain seq x y z
N MET A 1 -6.40 -13.72 -7.96
CA MET A 1 -6.60 -12.48 -8.74
C MET A 1 -7.01 -11.39 -7.78
N THR A 2 -6.07 -10.54 -7.41
CA THR A 2 -6.29 -9.39 -6.53
C THR A 2 -6.89 -8.26 -7.35
N THR A 3 -8.09 -7.81 -7.01
CA THR A 3 -8.83 -6.84 -7.84
C THR A 3 -8.50 -5.42 -7.41
N GLY A 4 -7.70 -4.72 -8.21
CA GLY A 4 -7.50 -3.27 -8.06
C GLY A 4 -8.64 -2.51 -8.73
N GLN A 5 -9.49 -1.83 -7.96
CA GLN A 5 -10.53 -0.96 -8.52
C GLN A 5 -10.08 0.50 -8.44
N LEU A 6 -9.90 1.15 -9.59
CA LEU A 6 -9.54 2.56 -9.70
C LEU A 6 -10.81 3.41 -9.66
N ASN A 7 -11.01 4.23 -8.62
CA ASN A 7 -12.19 5.07 -8.46
C ASN A 7 -11.78 6.51 -8.15
N ARG A 8 -12.25 7.49 -8.94
CA ARG A 8 -12.03 8.96 -8.82
C ARG A 8 -11.06 9.41 -7.70
N GLY A 9 -9.75 9.22 -7.93
CA GLY A 9 -8.68 9.74 -7.07
C GLY A 9 -8.06 8.77 -6.06
N TYR A 10 -8.57 7.54 -5.95
CA TYR A 10 -7.96 6.48 -5.15
C TYR A 10 -8.05 5.11 -5.85
N ALA A 11 -7.18 4.20 -5.47
CA ALA A 11 -7.19 2.80 -5.88
C ALA A 11 -7.44 1.94 -4.66
N SER A 12 -8.47 1.10 -4.70
CA SER A 12 -8.71 0.12 -3.64
C SER A 12 -8.21 -1.23 -4.10
N ILE A 13 -7.35 -1.82 -3.29
CA ILE A 13 -6.72 -3.12 -3.51
C ILE A 13 -7.08 -4.01 -2.34
N SER A 14 -7.62 -5.18 -2.63
CA SER A 14 -8.01 -6.14 -1.60
C SER A 14 -7.55 -7.51 -2.00
N THR A 15 -6.99 -8.26 -1.06
CA THR A 15 -6.62 -9.66 -1.25
C THR A 15 -7.82 -10.48 -1.71
N PRO A 16 -7.62 -11.57 -2.47
CA PRO A 16 -8.73 -12.43 -2.92
C PRO A 16 -9.57 -12.99 -1.76
N ASP A 17 -8.98 -13.18 -0.58
CA ASP A 17 -9.69 -13.61 0.64
C ASP A 17 -10.51 -12.49 1.31
N GLY A 18 -10.38 -11.24 0.84
CA GLY A 18 -11.07 -10.07 1.41
C GLY A 18 -10.58 -9.61 2.79
N LYS A 19 -9.74 -10.40 3.48
CA LYS A 19 -9.19 -10.09 4.81
C LYS A 19 -8.35 -8.82 4.84
N PHE A 20 -7.49 -8.61 3.85
CA PHE A 20 -6.61 -7.45 3.80
C PHE A 20 -7.06 -6.50 2.70
N ARG A 21 -7.29 -5.24 3.08
CA ARG A 21 -7.70 -4.19 2.15
C ARG A 21 -6.84 -2.95 2.33
N ILE A 22 -6.41 -2.37 1.21
CA ILE A 22 -5.60 -1.16 1.13
C ILE A 22 -6.27 -0.19 0.18
N TRP A 23 -6.31 1.08 0.55
CA TRP A 23 -6.76 2.18 -0.27
C TRP A 23 -5.58 3.12 -0.48
N LEU A 24 -5.13 3.23 -1.73
CA LEU A 24 -4.05 4.08 -2.16
C LEU A 24 -4.64 5.36 -2.74
N ASN A 25 -4.37 6.50 -2.12
CA ASN A 25 -4.78 7.78 -2.68
C ASN A 25 -3.78 8.24 -3.75
N ARG A 26 -4.24 8.99 -4.75
CA ARG A 26 -3.33 9.58 -5.74
C ARG A 26 -2.24 10.41 -5.05
N PRO A 27 -1.00 10.38 -5.57
CA PRO A 27 0.06 11.25 -5.10
C PRO A 27 -0.40 12.70 -5.18
N THR A 28 -0.18 13.46 -4.10
CA THR A 28 -0.36 14.91 -4.12
C THR A 28 0.66 15.55 -5.05
N ALA A 29 0.51 16.85 -5.34
CA ALA A 29 1.50 17.61 -6.11
C ALA A 29 2.93 17.55 -5.51
N SER A 30 3.04 17.27 -4.21
CA SER A 30 4.31 17.08 -3.49
C SER A 30 4.84 15.65 -3.53
N GLY A 31 4.19 14.73 -4.26
CA GLY A 31 4.56 13.31 -4.31
C GLY A 31 4.16 12.49 -3.08
N LYS A 32 3.31 13.04 -2.20
CA LYS A 32 2.83 12.32 -1.01
C LYS A 32 1.69 11.39 -1.37
N ILE A 33 1.82 10.11 -1.05
CA ILE A 33 0.81 9.08 -1.25
C ILE A 33 0.33 8.63 0.13
N ILE A 34 -0.98 8.65 0.34
CA ILE A 34 -1.59 8.20 1.60
C ILE A 34 -2.24 6.86 1.33
N CYS A 35 -1.84 5.85 2.08
CA CYS A 35 -2.32 4.49 1.98
C CYS A 35 -3.08 4.14 3.24
N SER A 36 -4.39 4.00 3.16
CA SER A 36 -5.18 3.46 4.27
C SER A 36 -5.17 1.94 4.17
N CYS A 37 -4.88 1.23 5.25
CA CYS A 37 -4.92 -0.22 5.32
C CYS A 37 -5.94 -0.63 6.38
N GLY A 38 -6.86 -1.50 6.00
CA GLY A 38 -7.84 -2.12 6.90
C GLY A 38 -7.24 -3.26 7.73
N PHE A 39 -6.00 -3.09 8.21
CA PHE A 39 -5.31 -4.02 9.09
C PHE A 39 -4.17 -3.32 9.84
N ALA A 40 -3.64 -3.96 10.89
CA ALA A 40 -2.48 -3.47 11.63
C ALA A 40 -1.16 -3.58 10.82
N LEU A 41 -0.81 -2.53 10.10
CA LEU A 41 0.49 -2.41 9.39
C LEU A 41 1.70 -2.54 10.34
N LYS A 42 1.57 -2.06 11.58
CA LYS A 42 2.64 -2.14 12.59
C LYS A 42 3.04 -3.57 12.94
N GLN A 43 2.13 -4.54 12.79
CA GLN A 43 2.42 -5.96 12.97
C GLN A 43 2.96 -6.62 11.69
N LYS A 44 2.82 -5.94 10.55
CA LYS A 44 3.23 -6.40 9.21
C LYS A 44 4.32 -5.48 8.65
N LEU A 45 5.33 -5.18 9.46
CA LEU A 45 6.54 -4.45 9.05
C LEU A 45 7.23 -5.00 7.78
N PRO A 46 7.31 -6.32 7.51
CA PRO A 46 7.96 -6.80 6.29
C PRO A 46 7.24 -6.34 5.00
N PHE A 47 5.92 -6.11 5.05
CA PHE A 47 5.19 -5.53 3.93
C PHE A 47 5.59 -4.06 3.68
N VAL A 48 5.79 -3.28 4.75
CA VAL A 48 6.26 -1.88 4.65
C VAL A 48 7.68 -1.83 4.10
N ASP A 49 8.54 -2.74 4.56
CA ASP A 49 9.92 -2.84 4.08
C ASP A 49 9.95 -3.18 2.59
N ALA A 50 9.10 -4.09 2.13
CA ALA A 50 8.98 -4.44 0.72
C ALA A 50 8.53 -3.27 -0.16
N ILE A 51 7.57 -2.45 0.32
CA ILE A 51 7.18 -1.22 -0.37
C ILE A 51 8.38 -0.25 -0.42
N ASN A 52 9.11 -0.11 0.67
CA ASN A 52 10.29 0.75 0.72
C ASN A 52 11.42 0.25 -0.19
N ALA A 53 11.49 -1.07 -0.42
CA ALA A 53 12.45 -1.71 -1.32
C ALA A 53 12.15 -1.50 -2.82
N LEU A 54 10.95 -1.02 -3.18
CA LEU A 54 10.59 -0.69 -4.56
C LEU A 54 11.49 0.40 -5.19
N GLY A 55 12.16 1.22 -4.36
CA GLY A 55 13.16 2.21 -4.80
C GLY A 55 12.61 3.46 -5.51
N TYR A 56 11.32 3.48 -5.83
CA TYR A 56 10.63 4.65 -6.40
C TYR A 56 9.69 5.35 -5.40
N VAL A 57 9.34 4.68 -4.30
CA VAL A 57 8.61 5.22 -3.14
C VAL A 57 9.39 4.96 -1.86
N GLN A 58 9.22 5.82 -0.87
CA GLN A 58 9.78 5.68 0.46
C GLN A 58 8.66 5.74 1.50
N ALA A 59 8.71 4.81 2.46
CA ALA A 59 7.86 4.85 3.65
C ALA A 59 8.35 5.95 4.60
N ASP A 60 7.50 6.95 4.83
CA ASP A 60 7.79 8.08 5.72
C ASP A 60 7.22 7.84 7.11
N GLU A 61 5.92 7.52 7.20
CA GLU A 61 5.27 7.29 8.49
C GLU A 61 4.26 6.15 8.40
N VAL A 62 4.29 5.26 9.41
CA VAL A 62 3.23 4.27 9.66
C VAL A 62 2.46 4.71 10.90
N ARG A 63 1.22 5.16 10.69
CA ARG A 63 0.30 5.57 11.73
C ARG A 63 -0.73 4.49 11.98
N GLN A 64 -0.59 3.75 13.07
CA GLN A 64 -1.65 2.86 13.52
C GLN A 64 -2.77 3.69 14.14
N ILE A 65 -4.00 3.54 13.64
CA ILE A 65 -5.17 4.24 14.16
C ILE A 65 -5.96 3.31 15.07
N ASP A 66 -6.13 2.06 14.66
CA ASP A 66 -6.86 1.02 15.37
C ASP A 66 -6.17 -0.36 15.24
N GLN A 67 -6.68 -1.38 15.92
CA GLN A 67 -6.18 -2.75 15.83
C GLN A 67 -6.39 -3.34 14.43
N ASP A 68 -7.42 -2.87 13.73
CA ASP A 68 -7.75 -3.29 12.36
C ASP A 68 -7.67 -2.15 11.35
N TYR A 69 -7.05 -1.01 11.70
CA TYR A 69 -6.93 0.12 10.79
C TYR A 69 -5.62 0.89 10.98
N SER A 70 -4.85 1.01 9.91
CA SER A 70 -3.58 1.73 9.90
C SER A 70 -3.46 2.59 8.65
N THR A 71 -2.72 3.69 8.76
CA THR A 71 -2.40 4.59 7.66
C THR A 71 -0.89 4.53 7.42
N LEU A 72 -0.49 4.25 6.20
CA LEU A 72 0.88 4.34 5.72
C LEU A 72 1.01 5.57 4.83
N ILE A 73 2.00 6.40 5.13
CA ILE A 73 2.36 7.57 4.35
C ILE A 73 3.62 7.22 3.56
N LEU A 74 3.50 7.31 2.23
CA LEU A 74 4.58 7.10 1.29
C LEU A 74 4.91 8.43 0.60
N TYR A 75 6.16 8.60 0.19
CA TYR A 75 6.59 9.69 -0.68
C TYR A 75 7.26 9.14 -1.92
N CYS A 76 6.94 9.72 -3.08
CA CYS A 76 7.66 9.45 -4.31
C CYS A 76 9.09 9.99 -4.19
N VAL A 77 10.08 9.11 -4.30
CA VAL A 77 11.50 9.48 -4.33
C VAL A 77 11.91 9.97 -5.73
N GLN A 78 11.19 9.51 -6.75
CA GLN A 78 11.40 9.86 -8.15
C GLN A 78 10.20 10.62 -8.73
N SER A 79 10.22 10.93 -10.04
CA SER A 79 9.09 11.56 -10.74
C SER A 79 7.78 10.84 -10.42
N SER A 80 6.79 11.58 -9.91
CA SER A 80 5.47 11.04 -9.52
C SER A 80 4.64 10.54 -10.72
N ASN A 81 5.13 10.74 -11.94
CA ASN A 81 4.48 10.34 -13.18
C ASN A 81 4.56 8.81 -13.35
N GLY A 82 3.41 8.11 -13.27
CA GLY A 82 3.33 6.66 -13.38
C GLY A 82 3.71 5.88 -12.11
N VAL A 83 4.22 6.53 -11.06
CA VAL A 83 4.51 5.86 -9.77
C VAL A 83 3.24 5.27 -9.16
N PHE A 84 2.14 6.01 -9.21
CA PHE A 84 0.85 5.52 -8.70
C PHE A 84 0.37 4.28 -9.46
N GLU A 85 0.54 4.25 -10.79
CA GLU A 85 0.15 3.12 -11.64
C GLU A 85 1.00 1.89 -11.37
N ARG A 86 2.31 2.05 -11.18
CA ARG A 86 3.16 0.93 -10.73
C ARG A 86 2.79 0.44 -9.35
N LEU A 87 2.57 1.36 -8.41
CA LEU A 87 2.23 1.00 -7.04
C LEU A 87 0.93 0.19 -6.96
N ILE A 88 -0.08 0.49 -7.78
CA ILE A 88 -1.32 -0.29 -7.80
C ILE A 88 -1.16 -1.69 -8.40
N GLU A 89 -0.11 -1.92 -9.20
CA GLU A 89 0.25 -3.22 -9.76
C GLU A 89 1.18 -4.00 -8.81
N ASP A 90 2.13 -3.34 -8.15
CA ASP A 90 3.07 -3.95 -7.21
C ASP A 90 2.42 -4.29 -5.84
N ILE A 91 1.60 -3.39 -5.28
CA ILE A 91 0.96 -3.61 -3.97
C ILE A 91 0.21 -4.94 -3.86
N PRO A 92 -0.64 -5.37 -4.83
CA PRO A 92 -1.32 -6.65 -4.72
C PRO A 92 -0.36 -7.84 -4.71
N GLU A 93 0.74 -7.78 -5.47
CA GLU A 93 1.78 -8.81 -5.46
C GLU A 93 2.52 -8.83 -4.12
N LEU A 94 2.86 -7.66 -3.57
CA LEU A 94 3.46 -7.54 -2.25
C LEU A 94 2.51 -8.02 -1.15
N MET A 95 1.22 -7.75 -1.25
CA MET A 95 0.23 -8.26 -0.30
C MET A 95 0.18 -9.80 -0.33
N GLU A 96 0.21 -10.41 -1.51
CA GLU A 96 0.20 -11.87 -1.64
C GLU A 96 1.47 -12.52 -1.08
N GLN A 97 2.63 -11.92 -1.35
CA GLN A 97 3.92 -12.43 -0.88
C GLN A 97 4.13 -12.24 0.63
N TYR A 98 3.76 -11.08 1.19
CA TYR A 98 4.09 -10.73 2.58
C TYR A 98 2.92 -10.88 3.56
N LEU A 99 1.67 -10.85 3.10
CA LEU A 99 0.49 -10.99 3.97
C LEU A 99 -0.15 -12.38 3.87
N ILE A 100 -0.19 -13.00 2.69
CA ILE A 100 -0.85 -14.30 2.47
C ILE A 100 0.14 -15.46 2.66
N SER A 101 1.35 -15.39 2.08
CA SER A 101 2.33 -16.51 2.13
C SER A 101 2.96 -16.74 3.52
N HIS A 102 2.64 -15.92 4.52
CA HIS A 102 3.17 -16.02 5.88
C HIS A 102 2.19 -16.63 6.90
N GLU A 103 1.03 -17.14 6.45
CA GLU A 103 0.11 -17.94 7.29
C GLU A 103 0.29 -19.46 7.06
N ASP A 104 1.51 -19.98 7.26
CA ASP A 104 1.77 -21.43 7.43
C ASP A 104 2.26 -21.72 8.85
#